data_AF-A0A932HSE9-F1
#
_entry.id   AF-A0A932HSE9-F1
#
_cell.length_a   1.000
_cell.length_b   1.000
_cell.length_c   1.000
_cell.angle_alpha   90.00
_cell.angle_beta   90.00
_cell.angle_gamma   90.00
#
_symmetry.space_group_name_H-M   'P 1'
#
loop_
_entity.id
_entity.type
_entity.pdbx_description
1 polymer ?
#
loop_
_entity_poly.entity_id
_entity_poly.type
_entity_poly.pdbx_seq_one_letter_code
_entity_poly.pdbx_strand_id
1 'polypeptide(L)'
;MTTKSKGIVIARSTATKQSRICHSKIASADRGRLRNDEKSCVPCSNQRPSYGFTLIESVVVVAVMTVLAAIFIGYSRGGSVQIKILKDKSALIGALYRARALAIQTYQYSPPECGYGIHVFKDENPPRRFVLWRDTAGNGDCNDKNPSLRANGAYDAAKDSNGDGVPDEDVEFFALEPGLKFGNTGEADFMEEILFIPPEPRVARNKNPGLAGPLAVTISSLDGASVSRIVVTDYGQVEE
;
A
#
# COMPACT_ATOMS: atom_id res chain seq x y z
N MET A 1 -12.14 -20.31 22.67
CA MET A 1 -13.24 -19.78 21.83
C MET A 1 -12.67 -19.49 20.45
N THR A 2 -13.07 -20.27 19.45
CA THR A 2 -12.52 -20.28 18.09
C THR A 2 -13.51 -19.62 17.12
N THR A 3 -13.17 -18.46 16.58
CA THR A 3 -14.00 -17.78 15.56
C THR A 3 -13.39 -17.89 14.18
N LYS A 4 -14.15 -18.56 13.30
CA LYS A 4 -13.88 -18.86 11.89
C LYS A 4 -13.77 -17.60 11.03
N SER A 5 -12.70 -17.55 10.23
CA SER A 5 -12.53 -16.64 9.08
C SER A 5 -13.42 -17.09 7.91
N LYS A 6 -14.19 -16.16 7.32
CA LYS A 6 -14.96 -16.37 6.08
C LYS A 6 -14.26 -15.61 4.95
N GLY A 7 -13.71 -16.37 4.00
CA GLY A 7 -13.14 -15.86 2.76
C GLY A 7 -14.22 -15.40 1.78
N ILE A 8 -14.01 -14.24 1.16
CA ILE A 8 -14.78 -13.72 0.03
C ILE A 8 -14.10 -14.21 -1.26
N VAL A 9 -14.86 -14.94 -2.09
CA VAL A 9 -14.43 -15.43 -3.40
C VAL A 9 -15.03 -14.51 -4.47
N ILE A 10 -14.18 -13.87 -5.26
CA ILE A 10 -14.54 -13.03 -6.39
C ILE A 10 -14.67 -13.92 -7.64
N ALA A 11 -15.89 -14.07 -8.16
CA ALA A 11 -16.13 -14.74 -9.43
C ALA A 11 -16.09 -13.71 -10.58
N ARG A 12 -15.08 -13.81 -11.46
CA ARG A 12 -15.04 -13.09 -12.75
C ARG A 12 -15.79 -13.91 -13.80
N SER A 13 -16.84 -13.31 -14.36
CA SER A 13 -17.59 -13.82 -15.51
C SER A 13 -16.98 -13.27 -16.80
N THR A 14 -16.44 -14.16 -17.63
CA THR A 14 -16.15 -13.88 -19.04
C THR A 14 -16.71 -15.02 -19.89
N ALA A 15 -17.94 -14.84 -20.37
CA ALA A 15 -18.56 -15.74 -21.34
C ALA A 15 -18.37 -15.16 -22.75
N THR A 16 -17.38 -15.68 -23.47
CA THR A 16 -17.17 -15.39 -24.89
C THR A 16 -17.99 -16.38 -25.72
N LYS A 17 -19.08 -15.89 -26.32
CA LYS A 17 -20.02 -16.66 -27.14
C LYS A 17 -19.49 -16.76 -28.58
N GLN A 18 -18.88 -17.89 -28.96
CA GLN A 18 -18.65 -18.25 -30.36
C GLN A 18 -19.54 -19.43 -30.74
N SER A 19 -20.61 -19.13 -31.47
CA SER A 19 -21.52 -20.11 -32.08
C SER A 19 -21.20 -20.21 -33.56
N ARG A 20 -20.48 -21.27 -33.96
CA ARG A 20 -20.43 -21.72 -35.37
C ARG A 20 -21.58 -22.70 -35.58
N ILE A 21 -22.53 -22.34 -36.42
CA ILE A 21 -23.57 -23.25 -36.93
C ILE A 21 -23.22 -23.57 -38.37
N CYS A 22 -22.73 -24.79 -38.61
CA CYS A 22 -22.70 -25.42 -39.93
C CYS A 22 -23.88 -26.38 -40.01
N HIS A 23 -24.96 -25.98 -40.68
CA HIS A 23 -26.01 -26.92 -41.07
C HIS A 23 -25.56 -27.70 -42.31
N SER A 24 -25.28 -28.99 -42.15
CA SER A 24 -25.35 -29.94 -43.26
C SER A 24 -26.67 -30.70 -43.14
N LYS A 25 -27.53 -30.54 -44.14
CA LYS A 25 -28.73 -31.37 -44.33
C LYS A 25 -28.27 -32.68 -44.95
N ILE A 26 -28.53 -33.81 -44.29
CA ILE A 26 -28.53 -35.13 -44.92
C ILE A 26 -29.98 -35.58 -44.99
N ALA A 27 -30.52 -35.59 -46.20
CA ALA A 27 -31.79 -36.23 -46.52
C ALA A 27 -31.55 -37.74 -46.69
N SER A 28 -32.30 -38.54 -45.93
CA SER A 28 -32.31 -40.00 -46.00
C SER A 28 -33.54 -40.44 -46.80
N ALA A 29 -33.32 -40.95 -48.00
CA ALA A 29 -34.28 -41.78 -48.74
C ALA A 29 -33.50 -42.88 -49.44
N ASP A 30 -33.55 -44.09 -48.88
CA ASP A 30 -32.96 -45.31 -49.44
C ASP A 30 -34.09 -46.27 -49.79
N ARG A 31 -34.17 -46.64 -51.07
CA ARG A 31 -34.26 -48.05 -51.47
C ARG A 31 -33.94 -48.21 -52.94
N GLY A 32 -32.72 -48.69 -53.17
CA GLY A 32 -32.46 -49.78 -54.09
C GLY A 32 -32.20 -49.41 -55.55
N ARG A 33 -30.92 -49.28 -55.91
CA ARG A 33 -30.41 -49.90 -57.14
C ARG A 33 -28.89 -49.96 -57.17
N LEU A 34 -28.39 -51.17 -57.38
CA LEU A 34 -27.02 -51.50 -57.75
C LEU A 34 -26.59 -50.75 -59.02
N ARG A 35 -25.43 -50.10 -58.99
CA ARG A 35 -24.46 -50.09 -60.09
C ARG A 35 -23.13 -49.48 -59.64
N ASN A 36 -22.08 -50.18 -60.02
CA ASN A 36 -20.69 -49.74 -59.99
C ASN A 36 -20.56 -48.34 -60.59
N ASP A 37 -19.82 -47.46 -59.92
CA ASP A 37 -18.72 -46.70 -60.52
C ASP A 37 -18.08 -45.80 -59.45
N GLU A 38 -16.78 -45.94 -59.38
CA GLU A 38 -15.80 -45.09 -58.72
C GLU A 38 -16.06 -43.59 -58.93
N LYS A 39 -16.45 -42.86 -57.87
CA LYS A 39 -16.19 -41.42 -57.72
C LYS A 39 -15.94 -41.08 -56.25
N SER A 40 -14.67 -41.09 -55.87
CA SER A 40 -14.17 -40.41 -54.68
C SER A 40 -14.42 -38.91 -54.83
N CYS A 41 -15.53 -38.42 -54.29
CA CYS A 41 -15.75 -36.99 -54.11
C CYS A 41 -14.82 -36.49 -53.00
N VAL A 42 -13.62 -36.04 -53.37
CA VAL A 42 -12.80 -35.20 -52.51
C VAL A 42 -13.62 -33.94 -52.21
N PRO A 43 -13.92 -33.60 -50.95
CA PRO A 43 -14.58 -32.35 -50.64
C PRO A 43 -13.68 -31.23 -51.15
N CYS A 44 -14.20 -30.41 -52.07
CA CYS A 44 -13.55 -29.17 -52.49
C CYS A 44 -13.29 -28.34 -51.24
N SER A 45 -12.06 -28.42 -50.71
CA SER A 45 -11.62 -27.56 -49.64
C SER A 45 -11.75 -26.14 -50.17
N ASN A 46 -12.60 -25.35 -49.53
CA ASN A 46 -12.78 -23.93 -49.76
C ASN A 46 -11.47 -23.22 -49.42
N GLN A 47 -10.46 -23.37 -50.28
CA GLN A 47 -9.22 -22.63 -50.22
C GLN A 47 -9.58 -21.21 -50.63
N ARG A 48 -10.00 -20.43 -49.64
CA ARG A 48 -9.89 -18.99 -49.74
C ARG A 48 -8.43 -18.71 -50.08
N PRO A 49 -8.13 -17.93 -51.13
CA PRO A 49 -6.76 -17.59 -51.46
C PRO A 49 -6.11 -17.01 -50.20
N SER A 50 -5.18 -17.78 -49.65
CA SER A 50 -4.32 -17.33 -48.56
C SER A 50 -3.33 -16.36 -49.20
N TYR A 51 -3.77 -15.11 -49.35
CA TYR A 51 -2.88 -14.01 -49.63
C TYR A 51 -1.94 -13.92 -48.42
N GLY A 52 -0.72 -14.43 -48.62
CA GLY A 52 0.35 -14.30 -47.65
C GLY A 52 0.75 -12.85 -47.51
N PHE A 53 1.11 -12.45 -46.29
CA PHE A 53 1.72 -11.14 -46.05
C PHE A 53 2.98 -11.01 -46.90
N THR A 54 3.14 -9.84 -47.53
CA THR A 54 4.37 -9.56 -48.28
C THR A 54 5.55 -9.42 -47.32
N LEU A 55 6.76 -9.75 -47.77
CA LEU A 55 7.95 -9.67 -46.92
C LEU A 55 8.13 -8.24 -46.36
N ILE A 56 7.88 -7.22 -47.18
CA ILE A 56 7.94 -5.82 -46.77
C ILE A 56 6.91 -5.47 -45.68
N GLU A 57 5.69 -5.99 -45.78
CA GLU A 57 4.64 -5.73 -44.80
C GLU A 57 4.97 -6.35 -43.44
N SER A 58 5.55 -7.56 -43.42
CA SER A 58 6.02 -8.17 -42.18
C SER A 58 7.16 -7.38 -41.51
N VAL A 59 8.07 -6.81 -42.29
CA VAL A 59 9.18 -5.98 -41.77
C VAL A 59 8.65 -4.69 -41.14
N VAL A 60 7.68 -4.03 -41.79
CA VAL A 60 7.07 -2.80 -41.26
C VAL A 60 6.35 -3.09 -39.94
N VAL A 61 5.59 -4.19 -39.84
CA VAL A 61 4.89 -4.56 -38.60
C VAL A 61 5.87 -4.81 -37.46
N VAL A 62 6.97 -5.54 -37.71
CA VAL A 62 8.00 -5.78 -36.69
C VAL A 62 8.66 -4.46 -36.26
N ALA A 63 8.98 -3.57 -37.20
CA ALA A 63 9.57 -2.27 -36.89
C ALA A 63 8.65 -1.38 -36.03
N VAL A 64 7.34 -1.36 -36.31
CA VAL A 64 6.39 -0.60 -35.49
C VAL A 64 6.24 -1.24 -34.09
N MET A 65 6.20 -2.57 -34.01
CA MET A 65 6.09 -3.28 -32.74
C MET A 65 7.31 -3.07 -31.84
N THR A 66 8.53 -3.05 -32.39
CA THR A 66 9.74 -2.81 -31.60
C THR A 66 9.79 -1.40 -31.04
N VAL A 67 9.37 -0.39 -31.82
CA VAL A 67 9.29 1.00 -31.35
C VAL A 67 8.27 1.14 -30.22
N LEU A 68 7.07 0.57 -30.37
CA LEU A 68 6.05 0.61 -29.32
C LEU A 68 6.48 -0.13 -28.05
N ALA A 69 7.13 -1.28 -28.19
CA ALA A 69 7.69 -2.03 -27.05
C ALA A 69 8.75 -1.22 -26.30
N ALA A 70 9.62 -0.51 -27.02
CA ALA A 70 10.64 0.34 -26.41
C ALA A 70 10.02 1.49 -25.58
N ILE A 71 8.98 2.15 -26.11
CA ILE A 71 8.24 3.20 -25.39
C ILE A 71 7.59 2.64 -24.12
N PHE A 72 6.96 1.46 -24.22
CA PHE A 72 6.28 0.83 -23.10
C PHE A 72 7.24 0.47 -21.95
N ILE A 73 8.42 -0.08 -22.28
CA ILE A 73 9.46 -0.40 -21.29
C ILE A 73 9.99 0.88 -20.62
N GLY A 74 10.18 1.96 -21.39
CA GLY A 74 10.59 3.26 -20.86
C GLY A 74 9.62 3.78 -19.79
N TYR A 75 8.31 3.67 -20.04
CA TYR A 75 7.27 4.12 -19.11
C TYR A 75 7.18 3.24 -17.85
N SER A 76 7.48 1.95 -17.95
CA SER A 76 7.35 1.00 -16.84
C SER A 76 8.30 1.25 -15.66
N ARG A 77 9.42 1.96 -15.86
CA ARG A 77 10.41 2.14 -14.78
C ARG A 77 9.92 3.03 -13.63
N GLY A 78 9.12 4.05 -13.94
CA GLY A 78 8.56 4.97 -12.94
C GLY A 78 7.57 4.32 -11.99
N GLY A 79 6.86 3.26 -12.44
CA GLY A 79 5.87 2.57 -11.63
C GLY A 79 6.44 1.90 -10.37
N SER A 80 7.70 1.45 -10.40
CA SER A 80 8.33 0.76 -9.27
C SER A 80 8.47 1.66 -8.03
N VAL A 81 8.83 2.93 -8.22
CA VAL A 81 8.99 3.92 -7.13
C VAL A 81 7.62 4.29 -6.55
N GLN A 82 6.62 4.46 -7.41
CA GLN A 82 5.26 4.76 -6.95
C GLN A 82 4.66 3.63 -6.11
N ILE A 83 4.91 2.36 -6.50
CA ILE A 83 4.47 1.20 -5.73
C ILE A 83 5.14 1.18 -4.35
N LYS A 84 6.43 1.49 -4.25
CA LYS A 84 7.14 1.57 -2.97
C LYS A 84 6.55 2.67 -2.07
N ILE A 85 6.35 3.87 -2.62
CA ILE A 85 5.75 4.99 -1.87
C ILE A 85 4.37 4.62 -1.37
N LEU A 86 3.54 3.99 -2.20
CA LEU A 86 2.19 3.58 -1.82
C LEU A 86 2.21 2.51 -0.70
N LYS A 87 3.11 1.53 -0.81
CA LYS A 87 3.30 0.50 0.22
C LYS A 87 3.69 1.14 1.56
N ASP A 88 4.67 2.03 1.57
CA ASP A 88 5.14 2.66 2.80
C ASP A 88 4.15 3.68 3.35
N LYS A 89 3.45 4.42 2.49
CA LYS A 89 2.29 5.25 2.85
C LYS A 89 1.27 4.41 3.61
N SER A 90 0.92 3.24 3.08
CA SER A 90 -0.06 2.34 3.70
C SER A 90 0.43 1.78 5.04
N ALA A 91 1.73 1.49 5.16
CA ALA A 91 2.33 1.03 6.41
C ALA A 91 2.29 2.12 7.50
N LEU A 92 2.64 3.36 7.14
CA LEU A 92 2.58 4.50 8.05
C LEU A 92 1.14 4.81 8.49
N ILE A 93 0.19 4.80 7.56
CA ILE A 93 -1.24 4.97 7.88
C ILE A 93 -1.72 3.86 8.82
N GLY A 94 -1.32 2.61 8.56
CA GLY A 94 -1.62 1.47 9.44
C GLY A 94 -1.06 1.66 10.84
N ALA A 95 0.18 2.14 10.96
CA ALA A 95 0.81 2.45 12.24
C ALA A 95 0.08 3.59 12.99
N LEU A 96 -0.36 4.64 12.29
CA LEU A 96 -1.15 5.73 12.87
C LEU A 96 -2.50 5.25 13.40
N TYR A 97 -3.24 4.44 12.63
CA TYR A 97 -4.48 3.86 13.11
C TYR A 97 -4.27 2.94 14.31
N ARG A 98 -3.16 2.19 14.32
CA ARG A 98 -2.79 1.34 15.45
C ARG A 98 -2.47 2.17 16.69
N ALA A 99 -1.66 3.23 16.57
CA ALA A 99 -1.35 4.15 17.66
C ALA A 99 -2.64 4.74 18.26
N ARG A 100 -3.54 5.22 17.40
CA ARG A 100 -4.85 5.74 17.83
C ARG A 100 -5.70 4.68 18.54
N ALA A 101 -5.75 3.47 18.01
CA ALA A 101 -6.51 2.37 18.62
C ALA A 101 -5.93 1.98 20.00
N LEU A 102 -4.61 1.93 20.12
CA LEU A 102 -3.92 1.67 21.38
C LEU A 102 -4.20 2.77 22.41
N ALA A 103 -4.14 4.04 22.01
CA ALA A 103 -4.51 5.17 22.87
C ALA A 103 -5.95 5.07 23.39
N ILE A 104 -6.90 4.59 22.59
CA ILE A 104 -8.29 4.40 23.08
C ILE A 104 -8.39 3.22 24.06
N GLN A 105 -7.57 2.18 23.90
CA GLN A 105 -7.59 0.98 24.74
C GLN A 105 -6.99 1.19 26.14
N THR A 106 -6.10 2.16 26.33
CA THR A 106 -5.41 2.39 27.62
C THR A 106 -6.34 2.67 28.78
N TYR A 107 -7.53 3.23 28.52
CA TYR A 107 -8.50 3.56 29.56
C TYR A 107 -8.96 2.34 30.38
N GLN A 108 -8.76 1.12 29.86
CA GLN A 108 -9.14 -0.13 30.53
C GLN A 108 -8.00 -0.78 31.33
N TYR A 109 -6.77 -0.28 31.23
CA TYR A 109 -5.59 -0.86 31.87
C TYR A 109 -5.11 -0.02 33.06
N SER A 110 -4.52 -0.68 34.06
CA SER A 110 -3.93 -0.05 35.24
C SER A 110 -2.50 -0.60 35.46
N PRO A 111 -1.47 0.26 35.49
CA PRO A 111 -1.52 1.70 35.24
C PRO A 111 -1.86 2.04 33.77
N PRO A 112 -2.55 3.16 33.50
CA PRO A 112 -2.83 3.59 32.14
C PRO A 112 -1.57 4.19 31.50
N GLU A 113 -1.32 3.86 30.23
CA GLU A 113 -0.33 4.58 29.43
C GLU A 113 -0.91 5.97 29.04
N CYS A 114 -0.04 6.97 28.99
CA CYS A 114 -0.43 8.37 28.82
C CYS A 114 -0.67 8.77 27.38
N GLY A 115 -0.17 7.98 26.44
CA GLY A 115 -0.46 8.14 25.02
C GLY A 115 0.28 7.12 24.17
N TYR A 116 -0.07 7.09 22.89
CA TYR A 116 0.66 6.34 21.87
C TYR A 116 0.95 7.23 20.69
N GLY A 117 2.13 7.10 20.11
CA GLY A 117 2.59 8.01 19.08
C GLY A 117 3.45 7.38 18.02
N ILE A 118 3.73 8.18 16.98
CA ILE A 118 4.73 7.88 15.96
C ILE A 118 5.84 8.92 16.10
N HIS A 119 7.09 8.46 16.21
CA HIS A 119 8.27 9.30 16.17
C HIS A 119 9.08 8.99 14.91
N VAL A 120 9.52 10.03 14.20
CA VAL A 120 10.32 9.94 12.98
C VAL A 120 11.75 10.35 13.28
N PHE A 121 12.70 9.44 13.07
CA PHE A 121 14.11 9.69 13.36
C PHE A 121 14.73 10.64 12.32
N LYS A 122 15.14 11.83 12.78
CA LYS A 122 15.83 12.85 11.97
C LYS A 122 17.34 12.63 11.87
N ASP A 123 17.92 11.88 12.80
CA ASP A 123 19.38 11.71 12.91
C ASP A 123 19.96 10.87 11.76
N GLU A 124 19.11 10.24 10.96
CA GLU A 124 19.52 9.51 9.77
C GLU A 124 19.53 10.39 8.53
N ASN A 125 20.59 10.27 7.73
CA ASN A 125 20.67 10.90 6.42
C ASN A 125 20.72 9.83 5.31
N PRO A 126 19.63 9.57 4.57
CA PRO A 126 18.30 10.19 4.66
C PRO A 126 17.41 9.60 5.77
N PRO A 127 16.42 10.38 6.26
CA PRO A 127 15.48 9.97 7.31
C PRO A 127 14.54 8.88 6.80
N ARG A 128 14.66 7.67 7.34
CA ARG A 128 13.92 6.48 6.85
C ARG A 128 13.24 5.67 7.92
N ARG A 129 13.66 5.81 9.18
CA ARG A 129 13.07 5.06 10.28
C ARG A 129 12.00 5.87 11.00
N PHE A 130 10.99 5.16 11.46
CA PHE A 130 10.02 5.67 12.40
C PHE A 130 9.65 4.56 13.39
N VAL A 131 9.20 4.94 14.57
CA VAL A 131 8.83 4.03 15.65
C VAL A 131 7.42 4.34 16.13
N LEU A 132 6.63 3.29 16.33
CA LEU A 132 5.45 3.34 17.17
C LEU A 132 5.92 3.24 18.62
N TRP A 133 5.59 4.25 19.40
CA TRP A 133 6.02 4.37 20.79
C TRP A 133 4.82 4.64 21.70
N ARG A 134 5.03 4.45 23.00
CA ARG A 134 4.08 4.74 24.07
C ARG A 134 4.67 5.77 25.03
N ASP A 135 3.86 6.71 25.44
CA ASP A 135 4.20 7.72 26.44
C ASP A 135 3.82 7.18 27.81
N THR A 136 4.80 6.95 28.66
CA THR A 136 4.60 6.31 29.98
C THR A 136 4.97 7.27 31.11
N ALA A 137 4.19 7.25 32.19
CA ALA A 137 4.55 7.95 33.42
C ALA A 137 5.21 6.97 34.38
N GLY A 138 6.34 7.36 34.99
CA GLY A 138 7.12 6.48 35.90
C GLY A 138 6.33 6.00 37.13
N ASN A 139 5.25 6.69 37.50
CA ASN A 139 4.34 6.32 38.57
C ASN A 139 2.94 5.90 38.10
N GLY A 140 2.71 5.82 36.79
CA GLY A 140 1.39 5.56 36.19
C GLY A 140 0.39 6.71 36.29
N ASP A 141 0.79 7.89 36.75
CA ASP A 141 -0.03 9.11 36.77
C ASP A 141 0.44 10.09 35.69
N CYS A 142 -0.33 10.17 34.61
CA CYS A 142 -0.09 11.07 33.49
C CYS A 142 -0.16 12.56 33.86
N ASN A 143 -0.66 12.90 35.05
CA ASN A 143 -0.77 14.27 35.55
C ASN A 143 0.17 14.55 36.73
N ASP A 144 1.21 13.74 36.96
CA ASP A 144 2.16 13.99 38.04
C ASP A 144 2.77 15.40 37.89
N LYS A 145 2.86 16.10 39.03
CA LYS A 145 3.51 17.41 39.13
C LYS A 145 5.03 17.28 39.07
N ASN A 146 5.59 16.10 39.37
CA ASN A 146 7.01 15.83 39.28
C ASN A 146 7.40 15.67 37.80
N PRO A 147 8.21 16.60 37.24
CA PRO A 147 8.60 16.54 35.83
C PRO A 147 9.42 15.31 35.47
N SER A 148 10.03 14.64 36.45
CA SER A 148 10.81 13.41 36.26
C SER A 148 9.95 12.15 36.21
N LEU A 149 8.68 12.20 36.64
CA LEU A 149 7.78 11.04 36.71
C LEU A 149 6.57 11.18 35.79
N ARG A 150 6.31 12.38 35.28
CA ARG A 150 5.20 12.65 34.36
C ARG A 150 5.54 12.22 32.93
N ALA A 151 4.51 11.82 32.20
CA ALA A 151 4.53 11.76 30.75
C ALA A 151 4.97 13.11 30.15
N ASN A 152 5.99 13.07 29.30
CA ASN A 152 6.60 14.26 28.72
C ASN A 152 6.02 14.58 27.32
N GLY A 153 5.20 13.67 26.77
CA GLY A 153 4.61 13.79 25.45
C GLY A 153 5.61 13.78 24.30
N ALA A 154 6.79 13.21 24.54
CA ALA A 154 7.91 13.14 23.62
C ALA A 154 8.48 11.72 23.61
N TYR A 155 9.00 11.31 22.46
CA TYR A 155 9.72 10.05 22.42
C TYR A 155 11.07 10.23 23.09
N ASP A 156 11.33 9.47 24.14
CA ASP A 156 12.59 9.53 24.88
C ASP A 156 13.40 8.23 24.84
N ALA A 157 13.22 7.43 23.77
CA ALA A 157 14.14 6.37 23.31
C ALA A 157 15.00 5.75 24.42
N ALA A 158 14.36 5.09 25.40
CA ALA A 158 15.01 4.49 26.56
C ALA A 158 16.25 5.28 27.03
N LYS A 159 16.11 6.59 27.28
CA LYS A 159 17.15 7.37 27.97
C LYS A 159 17.15 7.02 29.45
N ASP A 160 17.54 5.79 29.72
CA ASP A 160 17.97 5.38 31.03
C ASP A 160 19.16 4.40 30.93
N SER A 161 20.34 4.97 30.66
CA SER A 161 21.59 4.32 31.04
C SER A 161 21.93 4.53 32.52
N ASN A 162 21.02 5.10 33.32
CA ASN A 162 21.20 5.56 34.70
C ASN A 162 20.49 4.71 35.78
N GLY A 163 19.70 3.70 35.42
CA GLY A 163 18.91 2.85 36.32
C GLY A 163 17.71 3.55 37.00
N ASP A 164 17.13 4.59 36.41
CA ASP A 164 15.93 5.28 36.91
C ASP A 164 14.60 4.56 36.64
N GLY A 165 14.59 3.50 35.84
CA GLY A 165 13.48 2.54 35.77
C GLY A 165 12.27 3.01 34.96
N VAL A 166 12.44 3.98 34.05
CA VAL A 166 11.41 4.31 33.06
C VAL A 166 11.26 3.12 32.09
N PRO A 167 10.04 2.60 31.89
CA PRO A 167 9.83 1.45 31.03
C PRO A 167 10.09 1.81 29.56
N ASP A 168 10.57 0.82 28.80
CA ASP A 168 10.82 0.97 27.36
C ASP A 168 9.58 1.49 26.63
N GLU A 169 9.72 2.65 25.99
CA GLU A 169 8.68 3.32 25.20
C GLU A 169 8.52 2.70 23.81
N ASP A 170 9.45 1.84 23.38
CA ASP A 170 9.44 1.23 22.06
C ASP A 170 8.34 0.16 21.97
N VAL A 171 7.44 0.31 20.98
CA VAL A 171 6.41 -0.70 20.67
C VAL A 171 6.76 -1.45 19.40
N GLU A 172 7.03 -0.73 18.31
CA GLU A 172 7.34 -1.34 17.01
C GLU A 172 8.15 -0.41 16.10
N PHE A 173 9.21 -0.96 15.50
CA PHE A 173 10.06 -0.22 14.56
C PHE A 173 9.66 -0.48 13.12
N PHE A 174 9.69 0.60 12.33
CA PHE A 174 9.44 0.58 10.90
C PHE A 174 10.57 1.29 10.15
N ALA A 175 10.82 0.84 8.94
CA ALA A 175 11.79 1.45 8.03
C ALA A 175 11.16 1.57 6.64
N LEU A 176 11.32 2.74 6.03
CA LEU A 176 10.97 2.96 4.63
C LEU A 176 11.84 2.10 3.70
N GLU A 177 11.26 1.70 2.58
CA GLU A 177 11.94 1.00 1.50
C GLU A 177 13.17 1.79 0.99
N PRO A 178 14.25 1.10 0.59
CA PRO A 178 15.41 1.77 0.02
C PRO A 178 15.02 2.62 -1.20
N GLY A 179 15.50 3.86 -1.21
CA GLY A 179 15.19 4.86 -2.24
C GLY A 179 14.11 5.86 -1.83
N LEU A 180 13.53 5.73 -0.64
CA LEU A 180 12.58 6.70 -0.07
C LEU A 180 13.17 7.42 1.14
N LYS A 181 12.57 8.56 1.49
CA LYS A 181 12.89 9.38 2.65
C LYS A 181 11.67 10.15 3.13
N PHE A 182 11.61 10.45 4.42
CA PHE A 182 10.71 11.48 4.92
C PHE A 182 11.11 12.85 4.36
N GLY A 183 10.13 13.62 3.89
CA GLY A 183 10.32 14.96 3.31
C GLY A 183 10.37 16.05 4.39
N ASN A 184 10.92 17.21 4.03
CA ASN A 184 10.98 18.43 4.85
C ASN A 184 11.74 18.30 6.18
N THR A 185 12.62 17.30 6.36
CA THR A 185 13.46 17.19 7.56
C THR A 185 14.33 18.44 7.73
N GLY A 186 14.09 19.19 8.81
CA GLY A 186 14.84 20.40 9.16
C GLY A 186 14.08 21.72 8.97
N GLU A 187 12.86 21.69 8.42
CA GLU A 187 11.97 22.85 8.45
C GLU A 187 11.24 22.95 9.80
N ALA A 188 10.83 24.17 10.18
CA ALA A 188 10.08 24.42 11.42
C ALA A 188 8.75 23.63 11.46
N ASP A 189 8.20 23.30 10.30
CA ASP A 189 6.98 22.51 10.12
C ASP A 189 7.22 21.00 10.00
N PHE A 190 8.47 20.52 10.14
CA PHE A 190 8.72 19.09 10.14
C PHE A 190 8.09 18.44 11.36
N MET A 191 7.29 17.42 11.08
CA MET A 191 6.71 16.58 12.11
C MET A 191 7.71 15.54 12.58
N GLU A 192 8.23 15.74 13.78
CA GLU A 192 9.04 14.73 14.47
C GLU A 192 8.15 13.71 15.17
N GLU A 193 7.06 14.19 15.77
CA GLU A 193 6.24 13.40 16.69
C GLU A 193 4.74 13.64 16.47
N ILE A 194 3.98 12.56 16.37
CA ILE A 194 2.52 12.52 16.52
C ILE A 194 2.24 11.77 17.80
N LEU A 195 1.47 12.35 18.72
CA LEU A 195 1.00 11.66 19.92
C LEU A 195 -0.52 11.71 19.99
N PHE A 196 -1.14 10.56 20.26
CA PHE A 196 -2.56 10.42 20.53
C PHE A 196 -2.79 10.26 22.03
N ILE A 197 -3.51 11.20 22.63
CA ILE A 197 -3.73 11.26 24.09
C ILE A 197 -5.16 10.78 24.43
N PRO A 198 -5.36 9.72 25.24
CA PRO A 198 -6.67 9.27 25.73
C PRO A 198 -7.42 10.32 26.57
N PRO A 199 -8.74 10.16 26.82
CA PRO A 199 -9.64 9.07 26.39
C PRO A 199 -10.27 9.30 25.00
N GLU A 200 -10.41 10.56 24.59
CA GLU A 200 -10.72 10.94 23.21
C GLU A 200 -9.39 11.36 22.57
N PRO A 201 -8.88 10.64 21.55
CA PRO A 201 -7.52 10.81 21.06
C PRO A 201 -7.33 12.21 20.49
N ARG A 202 -6.81 13.12 21.32
CA ARG A 202 -6.34 14.44 20.90
C ARG A 202 -4.95 14.26 20.31
N VAL A 203 -4.68 14.95 19.20
CA VAL A 203 -3.37 14.92 18.56
C VAL A 203 -2.48 16.01 19.18
N ALA A 204 -1.37 15.60 19.79
CA ALA A 204 -0.29 16.49 20.19
C ALA A 204 0.87 16.41 19.18
N ARG A 205 1.57 17.54 18.99
CA ARG A 205 2.62 17.71 17.98
C ARG A 205 3.89 18.24 18.62
N ASN A 206 5.05 17.62 18.34
CA ASN A 206 6.36 18.10 18.76
C ASN A 206 6.36 18.65 20.21
N LYS A 207 5.89 17.84 21.17
CA LYS A 207 5.81 18.17 22.61
C LYS A 207 4.82 19.28 23.00
N ASN A 208 4.05 19.83 22.06
CA ASN A 208 3.05 20.87 22.32
C ASN A 208 1.62 20.34 22.11
N PRO A 209 0.91 19.97 23.19
CA PRO A 209 -0.49 19.60 23.09
C PRO A 209 -1.33 20.82 22.69
N GLY A 210 -2.06 20.73 21.58
CA GLY A 210 -3.06 21.75 21.18
C GLY A 210 -2.59 22.81 20.18
N LEU A 211 -1.46 22.62 19.48
CA LEU A 211 -1.27 23.35 18.23
C LEU A 211 -2.41 22.97 17.28
N ALA A 212 -3.21 23.96 16.85
CA ALA A 212 -4.34 23.76 15.95
C ALA A 212 -3.90 23.68 14.48
N GLY A 213 -4.52 22.79 13.71
CA GLY A 213 -4.37 22.70 12.26
C GLY A 213 -3.78 21.38 11.75
N PRO A 214 -4.09 21.01 10.50
CA PRO A 214 -3.71 19.73 9.92
C PRO A 214 -2.20 19.53 9.90
N LEU A 215 -1.76 18.31 10.20
CA LEU A 215 -0.37 17.90 10.23
C LEU A 215 -0.04 17.06 9.00
N ALA A 216 0.96 17.47 8.22
CA ALA A 216 1.32 16.75 7.02
C ALA A 216 2.61 15.94 7.19
N VAL A 217 2.54 14.64 6.96
CA VAL A 217 3.71 13.78 6.78
C VAL A 217 3.95 13.60 5.29
N THR A 218 5.18 13.87 4.85
CA THR A 218 5.55 13.72 3.44
C THR A 218 6.54 12.57 3.30
N ILE A 219 6.27 11.64 2.40
CA ILE A 219 7.21 10.61 1.96
C ILE A 219 7.62 10.95 0.53
N SER A 220 8.92 10.94 0.26
CA SER A 220 9.47 11.30 -1.04
C SER A 220 10.51 10.30 -1.50
N SER A 221 10.68 10.17 -2.81
CA SER A 221 11.84 9.52 -3.39
C SER A 221 13.10 10.35 -3.11
N LEU A 222 14.28 9.71 -3.08
CA LEU A 222 15.56 10.40 -2.84
C LEU A 222 15.80 11.57 -3.81
N ASP A 223 15.37 11.40 -5.07
CA ASP A 223 15.44 12.38 -6.14
C ASP A 223 14.35 13.47 -6.07
N GLY A 224 13.36 13.32 -5.18
CA GLY A 224 12.22 14.24 -5.07
C GLY A 224 11.22 14.16 -6.23
N ALA A 225 11.40 13.26 -7.19
CA ALA A 225 10.53 13.17 -8.38
C ALA A 225 9.14 12.61 -8.07
N SER A 226 9.02 11.85 -6.99
CA SER A 226 7.75 11.30 -6.51
C SER A 226 7.57 11.67 -5.04
N VAL A 227 6.41 12.22 -4.72
CA VAL A 227 6.06 12.72 -3.38
C VAL A 227 4.65 12.24 -3.05
N SER A 228 4.46 11.78 -1.81
CA SER A 228 3.16 11.49 -1.24
C SER A 228 3.01 12.20 0.08
N ARG A 229 1.82 12.76 0.31
CA ARG A 229 1.47 13.51 1.52
C ARG A 229 0.37 12.75 2.24
N ILE A 230 0.49 12.66 3.55
CA ILE A 230 -0.54 12.16 4.46
C ILE A 230 -0.87 13.31 5.39
N VAL A 231 -2.13 13.61 5.59
CA VAL A 231 -2.57 14.67 6.49
C VAL A 231 -3.29 14.05 7.68
N VAL A 232 -2.88 14.41 8.89
CA VAL A 232 -3.54 14.02 10.14
C VAL A 232 -4.23 15.25 10.71
N THR A 233 -5.54 15.16 10.90
CA THR A 233 -6.33 16.26 11.48
C THR A 233 -6.16 16.30 13.00
N ASP A 234 -6.59 17.40 13.62
CA ASP A 234 -6.55 17.58 15.08
C ASP A 234 -7.36 16.51 15.85
N TYR A 235 -8.29 15.85 15.16
CA TYR A 235 -9.13 14.76 15.67
C TYR A 235 -8.58 13.36 15.38
N GLY A 236 -7.34 13.28 14.89
CA GLY A 236 -6.69 12.02 14.55
C GLY A 236 -7.33 11.28 13.37
N GLN A 237 -8.00 12.02 12.48
CA GLN A 237 -8.43 11.47 11.18
C GLN A 237 -7.26 11.58 10.22
N VAL A 238 -7.08 10.53 9.41
CA VAL A 238 -6.03 10.46 8.41
C VAL A 238 -6.67 10.71 7.05
N GLU A 239 -6.23 11.76 6.37
CA GLU A 239 -6.62 12.17 5.03
C GLU A 239 -5.48 11.90 4.04
N GLU A 240 -5.84 11.45 2.84
CA GLU A 240 -4.90 11.03 1.79
C GLU A 240 -4.67 12.05 0.68
#